data_AF-A0A2D5HES2-F1
#
_entry.id   AF-A0A2D5HES2-F1
#
_cell.length_a   1.000
_cell.length_b   1.000
_cell.length_c   1.000
_cell.angle_alpha   90.00
_cell.angle_beta   90.00
_cell.angle_gamma   90.00
#
_symmetry.space_group_name_H-M   'P 1'
#
loop_
_entity.id
_entity.type
_entity.pdbx_description
1 polymer ?
#
loop_
_entity_poly.entity_id
_entity_poly.type
_entity_poly.pdbx_seq_one_letter_code
_entity_poly.pdbx_strand_id
1 'polypeptide(L)' 'LESADGPVLAYCRSGTRSTLLWALARAKAGDNPAAIASKAAGAGYDVSPVRELIDMLAAGK' A
#
# COMPACT_ATOMS: atom_id res chain seq x y z
N LEU A 1 -2.26 -0.97 -13.82
CA LEU A 1 -2.34 -2.29 -13.14
C LEU A 1 -3.41 -3.14 -13.77
N GLU A 2 -4.61 -2.61 -13.99
CA GLU A 2 -5.74 -3.40 -14.54
C GLU A 2 -5.55 -3.87 -15.99
N SER A 3 -4.66 -3.23 -16.74
CA SER A 3 -4.30 -3.63 -18.12
C SER A 3 -3.12 -4.60 -18.20
N ALA A 4 -2.64 -5.15 -17.08
CA ALA A 4 -1.55 -6.11 -17.10
C ALA A 4 -2.10 -7.53 -17.29
N ASP A 5 -1.62 -8.25 -18.30
CA ASP A 5 -2.08 -9.60 -18.64
C ASP A 5 -1.58 -10.71 -17.68
N GLY A 6 -0.97 -10.31 -16.54
CA GLY A 6 -0.39 -11.24 -15.58
C GLY A 6 0.01 -10.57 -14.26
N PRO A 7 0.64 -11.34 -13.34
CA PRO A 7 1.09 -10.81 -12.05
C PRO A 7 2.06 -9.65 -12.22
N VAL A 8 1.85 -8.59 -11.44
CA VAL A 8 2.72 -7.40 -11.46
C VAL A 8 3.59 -7.39 -10.20
N LEU A 9 4.91 -7.32 -10.40
CA LEU A 9 5.89 -7.11 -9.33
C LEU A 9 6.35 -5.66 -9.32
N ALA A 10 6.14 -4.97 -8.21
CA ALA A 10 6.76 -3.67 -7.95
C ALA A 10 8.05 -3.86 -7.13
N TYR A 11 9.15 -3.27 -7.58
CA TYR A 11 10.46 -3.42 -6.94
C TYR A 11 11.13 -2.08 -6.64
N CYS A 12 11.85 -2.03 -5.53
CA CYS A 12 12.85 -1.01 -5.22
C CYS A 12 13.96 -1.66 -4.37
N ARG A 13 15.09 -0.95 -4.18
CA ARG A 13 16.30 -1.47 -3.49
C ARG A 13 16.01 -2.27 -2.20
N SER A 14 15.15 -1.78 -1.33
CA SER A 14 14.82 -2.41 -0.04
C SER A 14 13.37 -2.91 0.04
N GLY A 15 12.58 -2.78 -1.03
CA GLY A 15 11.13 -3.00 -1.03
C GLY A 15 10.30 -1.88 -0.36
N THR A 16 10.86 -1.09 0.56
CA THR A 16 10.12 -0.06 1.32
C THR A 16 9.29 0.88 0.44
N ARG A 17 9.89 1.51 -0.58
CA ARG A 17 9.17 2.46 -1.45
C ARG A 17 8.04 1.79 -2.24
N SER A 18 8.26 0.56 -2.68
CA SER A 18 7.25 -0.22 -3.41
C SER A 18 6.09 -0.58 -2.50
N THR A 19 6.35 -0.94 -1.24
CA THR A 19 5.31 -1.22 -0.25
C THR A 19 4.53 0.03 0.16
N LEU A 20 5.20 1.17 0.35
CA LEU A 20 4.52 2.44 0.63
C LEU A 20 3.60 2.84 -0.54
N LEU A 21 4.08 2.74 -1.78
CA LEU A 21 3.26 3.01 -2.97
C LEU A 21 2.06 2.06 -3.07
N TRP A 22 2.26 0.76 -2.81
CA TRP A 22 1.19 -0.22 -2.74
C TRP A 22 0.15 0.15 -1.68
N ALA A 23 0.58 0.50 -0.47
CA ALA A 23 -0.32 0.86 0.63
C ALA A 23 -1.23 2.05 0.28
N LEU A 24 -0.64 3.10 -0.31
CA LEU A 24 -1.37 4.28 -0.77
C LEU A 24 -2.36 3.95 -1.90
N ALA A 25 -1.96 3.10 -2.85
CA ALA A 25 -2.84 2.66 -3.93
C ALA A 25 -4.03 1.83 -3.41
N ARG A 26 -3.81 0.95 -2.42
CA ARG A 26 -4.89 0.18 -1.77
C ARG A 26 -5.84 1.09 -1.00
N ALA A 27 -5.32 2.06 -0.26
CA ALA A 27 -6.14 3.04 0.46
C ALA A 27 -7.04 3.83 -0.49
N LYS A 28 -6.49 4.32 -1.60
CA LYS A 28 -7.26 5.00 -2.67
C LYS A 28 -8.29 4.08 -3.32
N ALA A 29 -8.03 2.77 -3.38
CA ALA A 29 -8.99 1.78 -3.85
C ALA A 29 -10.14 1.53 -2.85
N GLY A 30 -10.06 2.05 -1.61
CA GLY A 30 -11.06 1.92 -0.56
C GLY A 30 -10.80 0.77 0.41
N ASP A 31 -9.60 0.18 0.40
CA ASP A 31 -9.24 -0.84 1.38
C ASP A 31 -9.15 -0.26 2.79
N ASN A 32 -9.51 -1.08 3.79
CA ASN A 32 -9.41 -0.72 5.19
C ASN A 32 -7.94 -0.39 5.58
N PRO A 33 -7.67 0.82 6.10
CA PRO A 33 -6.33 1.23 6.52
C PRO A 33 -5.63 0.31 7.52
N ALA A 34 -6.35 -0.28 8.48
CA ALA A 34 -5.76 -1.22 9.45
C ALA A 34 -5.34 -2.53 8.77
N ALA A 35 -6.13 -3.02 7.80
CA ALA A 35 -5.78 -4.21 7.04
C ALA A 35 -4.55 -3.98 6.14
N ILE A 36 -4.41 -2.79 5.56
CA ILE A 36 -3.22 -2.39 4.79
C ILE A 36 -1.97 -2.45 5.67
N ALA A 37 -2.03 -1.83 6.86
CA ALA A 37 -0.92 -1.82 7.81
C ALA A 37 -0.56 -3.23 8.29
N SER A 38 -1.54 -4.05 8.63
CA SER A 38 -1.32 -5.44 9.05
C SER A 38 -0.65 -6.28 7.96
N LYS A 39 -1.08 -6.14 6.69
CA LYS A 39 -0.46 -6.83 5.55
C LYS A 39 0.97 -6.40 5.31
N ALA A 40 1.26 -5.10 5.36
CA ALA A 40 2.62 -4.59 5.21
C ALA A 40 3.54 -5.09 6.34
N ALA A 41 3.06 -5.05 7.58
CA ALA A 41 3.80 -5.56 8.74
C ALA A 41 4.07 -7.06 8.64
N GLY A 42 3.09 -7.85 8.17
CA GLY A 42 3.26 -9.29 7.90
C GLY A 42 4.31 -9.59 6.82
N ALA A 43 4.61 -8.64 5.95
CA ALA A 43 5.68 -8.71 4.96
C ALA A 43 7.00 -8.05 5.42
N GLY A 44 7.09 -7.62 6.69
CA GLY A 44 8.29 -7.01 7.26
C GLY A 44 8.47 -5.52 6.93
N TYR A 45 7.42 -4.82 6.52
CA TYR A 45 7.47 -3.40 6.17
C TYR A 45 6.68 -2.52 7.14
N ASP A 46 7.29 -1.41 7.54
CA ASP A 46 6.63 -0.34 8.29
C ASP A 46 6.02 0.71 7.34
N VAL A 47 4.72 0.98 7.50
CA VAL A 47 3.97 2.00 6.74
C VAL A 47 3.62 3.21 7.59
N SER A 48 4.06 3.27 8.86
CA SER A 48 3.86 4.41 9.76
C SER A 48 4.24 5.77 9.14
N PRO A 49 5.33 5.89 8.34
CA PRO A 49 5.70 7.18 7.72
C PRO A 49 4.67 7.77 6.76
N VAL A 50 3.72 6.97 6.26
CA VAL A 50 2.65 7.43 5.35
C VAL A 50 1.25 7.15 5.91
N ARG A 51 1.14 6.87 7.21
CA ARG A 51 -0.12 6.43 7.81
C ARG A 51 -1.24 7.45 7.67
N GLU A 52 -0.96 8.72 7.95
CA GLU A 52 -1.94 9.80 7.80
C GLU A 52 -2.45 9.91 6.36
N LEU A 53 -1.57 9.72 5.38
CA LEU A 53 -1.94 9.74 3.96
C LEU A 53 -2.79 8.53 3.56
N ILE A 54 -2.50 7.35 4.13
CA ILE A 54 -3.37 6.16 3.97
C ILE A 54 -4.77 6.45 4.51
N ASP A 55 -4.88 7.01 5.71
CA ASP A 55 -6.18 7.32 6.32
C ASP A 55 -6.97 8.37 5.51
N MET A 56 -6.30 9.44 5.05
CA MET A 56 -6.92 10.45 4.20
C MET A 56 -7.45 9.87 2.88
N LEU A 57 -6.67 9.03 2.21
CA LEU A 57 -7.06 8.44 0.92
C LEU A 57 -8.22 7.45 1.05
N ALA A 58 -8.33 6.76 2.18
CA ALA A 58 -9.43 5.85 2.46
C ALA A 58 -10.72 6.58 2.85
N ALA A 59 -10.62 7.73 3.52
CA ALA A 59 -11.76 8.55 3.94
C ALA A 59 -12.39 9.38 2.79
N GLY A 60 -11.62 9.68 1.74
CA GLY A 60 -12.08 10.46 0.59
C GLY A 60 -12.93 9.67 -0.42
N LYS A 61 -13.46 8.50 -0.03
CA LYS A 61 -14.25 7.60 -0.88
C LYS A 61 -15.57 7.26 -0.23
#